data_AF-A0A928P8W6-F1
#
_entry.id   AF-A0A928P8W6-F1
#
_cell.length_a   1.000
_cell.length_b   1.000
_cell.length_c   1.000
_cell.angle_alpha   90.00
_cell.angle_beta   90.00
_cell.angle_gamma   90.00
#
_symmetry.space_group_name_H-M   'P 1'
#
loop_
_entity.id
_entity.type
_entity.pdbx_description
1 polymer ?
#
loop_
_entity_poly.entity_id
_entity_poly.type
_entity_poly.pdbx_seq_one_letter_code
_entity_poly.pdbx_strand_id
1 'polypeptide(L)'
;MGDFSFDGMKKDIIAAGGLFYQYRPCRRDASTIYDIENIRHGVVYAQTPLNMNDPFDSMIGFSTERVYEECIEIIVNDLETDESIKTLIKYLLKYKLVGKIAELINSLNSLKKFLIKERHILHGEKIPFDTFLTRNQKHLYKNMPRTLKQHFDTTSMLVWGSIVANFGNVEIDETQLMSALQLDDGLTELHDQIVKISDGYFLKLKEILSKTTISCFSVSGWNNQLMWSHYANSYAGICVEYDLSELRDNIGFVYPVNYLAKRPTVSLKDFGITTFQVDENGVLKTDDANPEVIISHLLAKNQCWKYEEEWRIINFGRVPFAPKFITMPRIKSITFGPKIDLFCKKLLWDISRENKIDCYDLRLKPDSYTVERVLLDEAQFPFDMDEEAQYISSLMDMIVALSEKIEENAKCYIESCKNGNIQYSYMLQVLQQALDLMSNAYFLKATINRMCEHAPDETLEESQRAEILKVDSIILEAEKQVPVIRDETQKSFEVGLIQFTDFISTQVHLNNIQELVEKYKTLPWNSTITGEK
;
A
#
# COMPACT_ATOMS: atom_id res chain seq x y z
N MET A 1 -20.68 -4.58 15.19
CA MET A 1 -19.89 -5.28 14.16
C MET A 1 -20.86 -6.15 13.38
N GLY A 2 -20.77 -6.14 12.05
CA GLY A 2 -21.66 -6.91 11.17
C GLY A 2 -21.40 -8.42 11.26
N ASP A 3 -22.30 -9.20 10.67
CA ASP A 3 -22.13 -10.64 10.54
C ASP A 3 -21.06 -10.94 9.48
N PHE A 4 -19.90 -11.46 9.90
CA PHE A 4 -18.80 -11.84 9.00
C PHE A 4 -19.05 -13.16 8.25
N SER A 5 -20.24 -13.76 8.39
CA SER A 5 -20.63 -14.94 7.63
C SER A 5 -20.74 -14.64 6.14
N PHE A 6 -20.58 -15.67 5.31
CA PHE A 6 -20.76 -15.56 3.87
C PHE A 6 -22.18 -15.08 3.49
N ASP A 7 -23.20 -15.47 4.25
CA ASP A 7 -24.58 -15.04 4.03
C ASP A 7 -24.79 -13.58 4.42
N GLY A 8 -24.17 -13.12 5.52
CA GLY A 8 -24.13 -11.72 5.92
C GLY A 8 -23.50 -10.84 4.84
N MET A 9 -22.34 -11.26 4.34
CA MET A 9 -21.64 -10.59 3.25
C MET A 9 -22.50 -10.46 1.97
N LYS A 10 -23.17 -11.55 1.55
CA LYS A 10 -24.08 -11.50 0.39
C LYS A 10 -25.23 -10.53 0.59
N LYS A 11 -25.81 -10.51 1.79
CA LYS A 11 -26.88 -9.59 2.13
C LYS A 11 -26.42 -8.13 2.04
N ASP A 12 -25.21 -7.84 2.51
CA ASP A 12 -24.62 -6.50 2.45
C ASP A 12 -24.32 -6.09 1.00
N ILE A 13 -23.80 -6.99 0.17
CA ILE A 13 -23.60 -6.79 -1.28
C ILE A 13 -24.92 -6.43 -1.97
N ILE A 14 -25.99 -7.20 -1.70
CA ILE A 14 -27.31 -6.94 -2.28
C ILE A 14 -27.88 -5.61 -1.79
N ALA A 15 -27.71 -5.29 -0.50
CA ALA A 15 -28.16 -4.02 0.08
C ALA A 15 -27.44 -2.81 -0.54
N ALA A 16 -26.20 -2.97 -0.99
CA ALA A 16 -25.43 -1.96 -1.73
C ALA A 16 -25.82 -1.85 -3.21
N GLY A 17 -26.77 -2.66 -3.69
CA GLY A 17 -27.23 -2.68 -5.08
C GLY A 17 -26.55 -3.73 -5.97
N GLY A 18 -25.59 -4.49 -5.45
CA GLY A 18 -24.94 -5.62 -6.14
C GLY A 18 -23.98 -5.25 -7.27
N LEU A 19 -23.84 -3.97 -7.61
CA LEU A 19 -22.97 -3.48 -8.69
C LEU A 19 -21.73 -2.78 -8.13
N PHE A 20 -20.56 -3.22 -8.59
CA PHE A 20 -19.26 -2.76 -8.11
C PHE A 20 -18.46 -2.23 -9.29
N TYR A 21 -17.75 -1.12 -9.08
CA TYR A 21 -17.13 -0.34 -10.15
C TYR A 21 -15.62 -0.22 -9.95
N GLN A 22 -14.85 -0.45 -11.01
CA GLN A 22 -13.44 -0.08 -11.06
C GLN A 22 -13.21 0.97 -12.13
N TYR A 23 -12.69 2.11 -11.71
CA TYR A 23 -12.25 3.18 -12.59
C TYR A 23 -10.78 2.96 -12.90
N ARG A 24 -10.43 2.87 -14.19
CA ARG A 24 -9.07 2.60 -14.64
C ARG A 24 -8.60 3.68 -15.60
N PRO A 25 -7.36 4.19 -15.45
CA PRO A 25 -6.77 5.00 -16.50
C PRO A 25 -6.61 4.12 -17.75
N CYS A 26 -6.72 4.72 -18.92
CA CYS A 26 -6.53 4.00 -20.18
C CYS A 26 -5.53 4.80 -21.00
N ARG A 27 -4.29 4.32 -21.01
CA ARG A 27 -3.13 4.91 -21.68
C ARG A 27 -2.53 3.84 -22.59
N ARG A 28 -1.73 4.23 -23.57
CA ARG A 28 -0.98 3.25 -24.39
C ARG A 28 0.29 2.82 -23.66
N ASP A 29 0.12 2.10 -22.55
CA ASP A 29 1.19 1.63 -21.66
C ASP A 29 0.93 0.22 -21.11
N ALA A 30 1.94 -0.37 -20.48
CA ALA A 30 1.88 -1.72 -19.91
C ALA A 30 0.77 -1.87 -18.85
N SER A 31 0.53 -0.84 -18.02
CA SER A 31 -0.55 -0.85 -17.03
C SER A 31 -1.91 -1.09 -17.68
N THR A 32 -2.17 -0.42 -18.79
CA THR A 32 -3.43 -0.55 -19.51
C THR A 32 -3.54 -1.91 -20.18
N ILE A 33 -2.45 -2.46 -20.70
CA ILE A 33 -2.40 -3.84 -21.22
C ILE A 33 -2.79 -4.84 -20.12
N TYR A 34 -2.31 -4.63 -18.88
CA TYR A 34 -2.70 -5.49 -17.76
C TYR A 34 -4.19 -5.41 -17.45
N ASP A 35 -4.77 -4.20 -17.41
CA ASP A 35 -6.21 -4.03 -17.20
C ASP A 35 -7.03 -4.68 -18.32
N ILE A 36 -6.61 -4.52 -19.58
CA ILE A 36 -7.23 -5.12 -20.77
C ILE A 36 -7.22 -6.65 -20.68
N GLU A 37 -6.07 -7.25 -20.37
CA GLU A 37 -5.94 -8.70 -20.27
C GLU A 37 -6.68 -9.25 -19.04
N ASN A 38 -6.75 -8.49 -17.94
CA ASN A 38 -7.56 -8.87 -16.78
C ASN A 38 -9.06 -8.89 -17.13
N ILE A 39 -9.54 -7.90 -17.89
CA ILE A 39 -10.91 -7.87 -18.43
C ILE A 39 -11.14 -9.04 -19.38
N ARG A 40 -10.21 -9.31 -20.32
CA ARG A 40 -10.30 -10.42 -21.28
C ARG A 40 -10.51 -11.77 -20.57
N HIS A 41 -9.80 -11.99 -19.47
CA HIS A 41 -9.85 -13.24 -18.72
C HIS A 41 -10.86 -13.24 -17.56
N GLY A 42 -11.60 -12.14 -17.35
CA GLY A 42 -12.58 -12.04 -16.26
C GLY A 42 -11.97 -12.10 -14.86
N VAL A 43 -10.75 -11.61 -14.70
CA VAL A 43 -10.03 -11.60 -13.42
C VAL A 43 -9.76 -10.18 -12.94
N VAL A 44 -9.56 -10.02 -11.64
CA VAL A 44 -9.12 -8.78 -11.02
C VAL A 44 -7.86 -9.04 -10.21
N TYR A 45 -6.88 -8.15 -10.36
CA TYR A 45 -5.64 -8.20 -9.61
C TYR A 45 -5.85 -7.72 -8.16
N ALA A 46 -5.26 -8.45 -7.20
CA ALA A 46 -5.22 -8.10 -5.80
C ALA A 46 -3.77 -7.96 -5.30
N GLN A 47 -3.45 -6.79 -4.74
CA GLN A 47 -2.11 -6.39 -4.29
C GLN A 47 -1.96 -6.62 -2.79
N THR A 48 -0.74 -6.83 -2.30
CA THR A 48 -0.48 -6.79 -0.86
C THR A 48 -0.60 -5.35 -0.32
N PRO A 49 -1.14 -5.14 0.89
CA PRO A 49 -1.17 -3.81 1.52
C PRO A 49 0.21 -3.16 1.65
N LEU A 50 1.27 -3.98 1.74
CA LEU A 50 2.67 -3.53 1.81
C LEU A 50 3.14 -2.85 0.52
N ASN A 51 2.50 -3.16 -0.61
CA ASN A 51 2.88 -2.66 -1.94
C ASN A 51 1.86 -1.63 -2.48
N MET A 52 0.94 -1.13 -1.66
CA MET A 52 0.05 -0.03 -2.06
C MET A 52 0.80 1.31 -1.94
N ASN A 53 0.65 2.15 -2.96
CA ASN A 53 1.40 3.39 -3.12
C ASN A 53 0.82 4.56 -2.31
N ASP A 54 -0.49 4.58 -2.04
CA ASP A 54 -1.11 5.58 -1.18
C ASP A 54 -1.08 5.14 0.30
N PRO A 55 -0.33 5.85 1.18
CA PRO A 55 -0.29 5.53 2.59
C PRO A 55 -1.64 5.75 3.31
N PHE A 56 -2.67 6.30 2.67
CA PHE A 56 -4.02 6.50 3.19
C PHE A 56 -5.06 5.51 2.67
N ASP A 57 -4.71 4.60 1.75
CA ASP A 57 -5.63 3.57 1.25
C ASP A 57 -5.80 2.43 2.25
N SER A 58 -4.82 1.52 2.34
CA SER A 58 -4.91 0.31 3.18
C SER A 58 -3.76 0.14 4.16
N MET A 59 -2.99 1.21 4.41
CA MET A 59 -1.92 1.16 5.39
C MET A 59 -2.51 1.10 6.81
N ILE A 60 -2.23 0.00 7.50
CA ILE A 60 -2.57 -0.17 8.90
C ILE A 60 -1.86 0.89 9.73
N GLY A 61 -2.62 1.65 10.53
CA GLY A 61 -2.07 2.62 11.45
C GLY A 61 -1.25 1.92 12.53
N PHE A 62 -0.06 2.45 12.82
CA PHE A 62 0.85 1.89 13.80
C PHE A 62 1.54 3.01 14.57
N SER A 63 1.82 2.81 15.86
CA SER A 63 2.55 3.76 16.71
C SER A 63 3.55 3.02 17.60
N THR A 64 4.84 3.28 17.39
CA THR A 64 5.92 2.68 18.18
C THR A 64 5.79 3.09 19.64
N GLU A 65 5.52 4.38 19.89
CA GLU A 65 5.31 4.90 21.24
C GLU A 65 4.16 4.17 21.95
N ARG A 66 3.04 3.93 21.25
CA ARG A 66 1.89 3.21 21.82
C ARG A 66 2.22 1.75 22.10
N VAL A 67 2.94 1.06 21.21
CA VAL A 67 3.36 -0.32 21.46
C VAL A 67 4.31 -0.40 22.65
N TYR A 68 5.26 0.53 22.77
CA TYR A 68 6.10 0.62 23.97
C TYR A 68 5.28 0.85 25.23
N GLU A 69 4.30 1.77 25.21
CA GLU A 69 3.40 1.99 26.35
C GLU A 69 2.61 0.72 26.72
N GLU A 70 2.08 -0.02 25.75
CA GLU A 70 1.38 -1.28 26.00
C GLU A 70 2.31 -2.37 26.54
N CYS A 71 3.55 -2.47 26.02
CA CYS A 71 4.57 -3.38 26.55
C CYS A 71 4.95 -3.03 28.00
N ILE A 72 5.21 -1.75 28.26
CA ILE A 72 5.52 -1.23 29.60
C ILE A 72 4.39 -1.57 30.57
N GLU A 73 3.13 -1.34 30.18
CA GLU A 73 1.98 -1.65 31.02
C GLU A 73 1.91 -3.13 31.37
N ILE A 74 2.02 -4.03 30.39
CA ILE A 74 1.94 -5.47 30.65
C ILE A 74 3.12 -5.93 31.54
N ILE A 75 4.36 -5.59 31.19
CA ILE A 75 5.55 -6.06 31.93
C ILE A 75 5.61 -5.48 33.35
N VAL A 76 5.39 -4.17 33.50
CA VAL A 76 5.55 -3.52 34.81
C VAL A 76 4.41 -3.86 35.76
N ASN A 77 3.20 -4.11 35.25
CA ASN A 77 2.09 -4.53 36.10
C ASN A 77 2.31 -5.92 36.72
N ASP A 78 3.03 -6.81 36.03
CA ASP A 78 3.38 -8.17 36.49
C ASP A 78 4.53 -8.19 37.52
N LEU A 79 5.22 -7.06 37.76
CA LEU A 79 6.27 -6.98 38.78
C LEU A 79 5.67 -7.07 40.20
N GLU A 80 6.23 -7.93 41.04
CA GLU A 80 5.92 -8.03 42.47
C GLU A 80 6.57 -6.88 43.27
N THR A 81 6.11 -5.65 43.04
CA THR A 81 6.61 -4.44 43.71
C THR A 81 5.51 -3.40 43.96
N ASP A 82 5.81 -2.36 44.74
CA ASP A 82 4.87 -1.29 45.08
C ASP A 82 4.46 -0.46 43.86
N GLU A 83 3.21 0.00 43.84
CA GLU A 83 2.65 0.82 42.74
C GLU A 83 3.41 2.14 42.51
N SER A 84 4.05 2.69 43.54
CA SER A 84 4.94 3.85 43.42
C SER A 84 6.19 3.51 42.63
N ILE A 85 6.82 2.36 42.88
CA ILE A 85 8.00 1.89 42.14
C ILE A 85 7.62 1.56 40.70
N LYS A 86 6.49 0.88 40.48
CA LYS A 86 5.93 0.65 39.14
C LYS A 86 5.75 1.96 38.38
N THR A 87 5.17 2.97 39.01
CA THR A 87 4.99 4.31 38.40
C THR A 87 6.32 4.93 37.96
N LEU A 88 7.37 4.83 38.78
CA LEU A 88 8.71 5.33 38.43
C LEU A 88 9.29 4.59 37.23
N ILE A 89 9.24 3.25 37.25
CA ILE A 89 9.74 2.38 36.18
C ILE A 89 9.02 2.70 34.86
N LYS A 90 7.68 2.79 34.87
CA LYS A 90 6.89 3.12 33.67
C LYS A 90 7.33 4.43 33.01
N TYR A 91 7.54 5.47 33.82
CA TYR A 91 8.01 6.77 33.31
C TYR A 91 9.42 6.66 32.74
N LEU A 92 10.36 6.06 33.47
CA LEU A 92 11.74 5.93 33.00
C LEU A 92 11.81 5.15 31.68
N LEU A 93 11.12 4.01 31.59
CA LEU A 93 11.06 3.21 30.36
C LEU A 93 10.42 3.99 29.22
N LYS A 94 9.28 4.66 29.45
CA LYS A 94 8.59 5.46 28.43
C LYS A 94 9.51 6.48 27.79
N TYR A 95 10.24 7.26 28.59
CA TYR A 95 11.14 8.28 28.05
C TYR A 95 12.45 7.70 27.51
N LYS A 96 12.96 6.59 28.05
CA LYS A 96 14.18 5.92 27.57
C LYS A 96 13.95 5.29 26.19
N LEU A 97 12.87 4.53 26.00
CA LEU A 97 12.54 3.82 24.76
C LEU A 97 12.28 4.75 23.57
N VAL A 98 11.74 5.95 23.82
CA VAL A 98 11.49 6.96 22.77
C VAL A 98 12.65 7.96 22.61
N GLY A 99 13.76 7.77 23.34
CA GLY A 99 14.94 8.65 23.26
C GLY A 99 14.74 10.06 23.83
N LYS A 100 13.80 10.24 24.77
CA LYS A 100 13.43 11.54 25.36
C LYS A 100 13.81 11.67 26.83
N ILE A 101 14.81 10.93 27.33
CA ILE A 101 15.18 10.96 28.76
C ILE A 101 15.54 12.37 29.25
N ALA A 102 16.22 13.18 28.42
CA ALA A 102 16.55 14.57 28.74
C ALA A 102 15.29 15.45 28.98
N GLU A 103 14.19 15.17 28.27
CA GLU A 103 12.91 15.86 28.46
C GLU A 103 12.29 15.53 29.84
N LEU A 104 12.37 14.27 30.26
CA LEU A 104 11.97 13.86 31.60
C LEU A 104 12.81 14.57 32.66
N ILE A 105 14.14 14.58 32.52
CA ILE A 105 15.04 15.24 33.47
C ILE A 105 14.73 16.74 33.58
N ASN A 106 14.51 17.43 32.47
CA ASN A 106 14.11 18.84 32.46
C ASN A 106 12.76 19.07 33.17
N SER A 107 11.81 18.17 32.94
CA SER A 107 10.49 18.20 33.58
C SER A 107 10.58 17.95 35.08
N LEU A 108 11.43 17.03 35.53
CA LEU A 108 11.69 16.76 36.95
C LEU A 108 12.36 17.92 37.66
N ASN A 109 13.35 18.56 37.03
CA ASN A 109 13.97 19.78 37.58
C ASN A 109 12.96 20.94 37.67
N SER A 110 12.08 21.06 36.69
CA SER A 110 11.00 22.06 36.70
C SER A 110 9.98 21.77 37.80
N LEU A 111 9.59 20.50 37.99
CA LEU A 111 8.71 20.05 39.07
C LEU A 111 9.32 20.36 40.44
N LYS A 112 10.61 20.05 40.63
CA LYS A 112 11.34 20.33 41.88
C LYS A 112 11.32 21.83 42.22
N LYS A 113 11.65 22.68 41.26
CA LYS A 113 11.61 24.15 41.43
C LYS A 113 10.20 24.64 41.81
N PHE A 114 9.17 24.09 41.17
CA PHE A 114 7.78 24.39 41.50
C PHE A 114 7.42 23.97 42.94
N LEU A 115 7.73 22.74 43.34
CA LEU A 115 7.39 22.20 44.66
C LEU A 115 8.10 22.95 45.79
N ILE A 116 9.38 23.30 45.62
CA ILE A 116 10.14 24.10 46.60
C ILE A 116 9.50 25.48 46.77
N LYS A 117 9.11 26.13 45.67
CA LYS A 117 8.43 27.43 45.70
C LYS A 117 7.09 27.36 46.44
N GLU A 118 6.25 26.38 46.11
CA GLU A 118 4.95 26.20 46.77
C GLU A 118 5.09 25.85 48.26
N ARG A 119 6.12 25.08 48.62
CA ARG A 119 6.43 24.74 50.02
C ARG A 119 6.75 25.99 50.84
N HIS A 120 7.48 26.95 50.28
CA HIS A 120 7.74 28.23 50.93
C HIS A 120 6.44 29.07 51.05
N ILE A 121 5.65 29.17 49.97
CA ILE A 121 4.40 29.94 49.94
C ILE A 121 3.40 29.44 51.00
N LEU A 122 3.31 28.13 51.19
CA LEU A 122 2.39 27.51 52.14
C LEU A 122 2.99 27.32 53.54
N HIS A 123 4.17 27.89 53.83
CA HIS A 123 4.88 27.74 55.10
C HIS A 123 5.11 26.28 55.53
N GLY A 124 5.32 25.38 54.55
CA GLY A 124 5.48 23.94 54.72
C GLY A 124 6.90 23.48 55.07
N GLU A 125 7.81 24.40 55.39
CA GLU A 125 9.24 24.11 55.62
C GLU A 125 9.48 23.30 56.90
N LYS A 126 8.60 23.47 57.91
CA LYS A 126 8.73 22.81 59.23
C LYS A 126 8.20 21.37 59.27
N ILE A 127 7.59 20.89 58.19
CA ILE A 127 7.08 19.52 58.09
C ILE A 127 7.89 18.71 57.06
N PRO A 128 8.00 17.37 57.23
CA PRO A 128 8.63 16.51 56.24
C PRO A 128 8.02 16.70 54.84
N PHE A 129 8.84 16.58 53.79
CA PHE A 129 8.42 16.90 52.43
C PHE A 129 7.26 15.99 51.96
N ASP A 130 7.29 14.70 52.26
CA ASP A 130 6.20 13.77 51.91
C ASP A 130 4.89 14.11 52.61
N THR A 131 4.96 14.52 53.88
CA THR A 131 3.81 15.01 54.64
C THR A 131 3.25 16.28 54.02
N PHE A 132 4.12 17.19 53.54
CA PHE A 132 3.71 18.40 52.83
C PHE A 132 3.00 18.06 51.51
N LEU A 133 3.57 17.17 50.70
CA LEU A 133 3.00 16.74 49.41
C LEU A 133 1.60 16.16 49.61
N THR A 134 1.48 15.17 50.48
CA THR A 134 0.20 14.46 50.70
C THR A 134 -0.88 15.39 51.26
N ARG A 135 -0.54 16.29 52.20
CA ARG A 135 -1.49 17.26 52.76
C ARG A 135 -1.98 18.29 51.74
N ASN A 136 -1.14 18.66 50.78
CA ASN A 136 -1.41 19.76 49.85
C ASN A 136 -1.66 19.30 48.40
N GLN A 137 -1.77 17.99 48.13
CA GLN A 137 -1.87 17.42 46.78
C GLN A 137 -2.87 18.13 45.85
N LYS A 138 -4.07 18.47 46.34
CA LYS A 138 -5.12 19.13 45.56
C LYS A 138 -4.72 20.55 45.16
N HIS A 139 -4.10 21.29 46.07
CA HIS A 139 -3.60 22.64 45.81
C HIS A 139 -2.41 22.59 44.84
N LEU A 140 -1.46 21.70 45.09
CA LEU A 140 -0.26 21.54 44.27
C LEU A 140 -0.63 21.19 42.83
N TYR A 141 -1.47 20.18 42.61
CA TYR A 141 -1.90 19.80 41.27
C TYR A 141 -2.72 20.92 40.61
N LYS A 142 -3.62 21.59 41.34
CA LYS A 142 -4.41 22.71 40.79
C LYS A 142 -3.52 23.84 40.28
N ASN A 143 -2.50 24.24 41.04
CA ASN A 143 -1.62 25.36 40.72
C ASN A 143 -0.38 24.98 39.89
N MET A 144 -0.18 23.70 39.60
CA MET A 144 0.91 23.23 38.75
C MET A 144 0.81 23.83 37.33
N PRO A 145 1.91 24.34 36.75
CA PRO A 145 1.98 24.85 35.39
C PRO A 145 1.42 23.88 34.35
N ARG A 146 0.83 24.41 33.27
CA ARG A 146 0.26 23.60 32.17
C ARG A 146 1.30 22.69 31.53
N THR A 147 2.55 23.15 31.39
CA THR A 147 3.67 22.35 30.86
C THR A 147 3.93 21.12 31.73
N LEU A 148 3.98 21.26 33.06
CA LEU A 148 4.16 20.12 33.96
C LEU A 148 2.94 19.18 33.97
N LYS A 149 1.72 19.70 33.82
CA LYS A 149 0.49 18.89 33.72
C LYS A 149 0.42 18.03 32.45
N GLN A 150 1.20 18.33 31.42
CA GLN A 150 1.32 17.49 30.23
C GLN A 150 2.13 16.21 30.52
N HIS A 151 3.01 16.24 31.53
CA HIS A 151 3.88 15.13 31.88
C HIS A 151 3.44 14.40 33.15
N PHE A 152 2.86 15.10 34.13
CA PHE A 152 2.52 14.55 35.44
C PHE A 152 1.02 14.68 35.75
N ASP A 153 0.38 13.57 36.09
CA ASP A 153 -0.93 13.54 36.71
C ASP A 153 -0.81 13.71 38.23
N THR A 154 -1.93 13.63 38.97
CA THR A 154 -1.90 13.81 40.43
C THR A 154 -1.09 12.73 41.13
N THR A 155 -1.14 11.48 40.67
CA THR A 155 -0.44 10.34 41.26
C THR A 155 1.05 10.42 40.95
N SER A 156 1.42 10.61 39.68
CA SER A 156 2.82 10.69 39.29
C SER A 156 3.52 11.93 39.83
N MET A 157 2.79 13.05 40.00
CA MET A 157 3.31 14.24 40.68
C MET A 157 3.73 13.94 42.13
N LEU A 158 2.96 13.14 42.87
CA LEU A 158 3.30 12.78 44.25
C LEU A 158 4.51 11.85 44.30
N VAL A 159 4.50 10.80 43.47
CA VAL A 159 5.60 9.82 43.40
C VAL A 159 6.91 10.49 43.02
N TRP A 160 6.92 11.23 41.90
CA TRP A 160 8.11 11.97 41.47
C TRP A 160 8.46 13.12 42.43
N GLY A 161 7.45 13.74 43.06
CA GLY A 161 7.63 14.78 44.06
C GLY A 161 8.46 14.31 45.26
N SER A 162 8.18 13.11 45.77
CA SER A 162 8.95 12.48 46.86
C SER A 162 10.39 12.17 46.46
N ILE A 163 10.61 11.77 45.20
CA ILE A 163 11.97 11.52 44.69
C ILE A 163 12.75 12.82 44.55
N VAL A 164 12.21 13.82 43.84
CA VAL A 164 12.94 15.08 43.57
C VAL A 164 13.18 15.88 44.85
N ALA A 165 12.39 15.67 45.91
CA ALA A 165 12.60 16.28 47.22
C ALA A 165 13.95 15.92 47.85
N ASN A 166 14.46 14.70 47.58
CA ASN A 166 15.72 14.22 48.13
C ASN A 166 16.95 14.92 47.52
N PHE A 167 16.79 15.58 46.37
CA PHE A 167 17.88 16.29 45.68
C PHE A 167 18.05 17.75 46.12
N GLY A 168 17.15 18.27 46.96
CA GLY A 168 17.21 19.66 47.43
C GLY A 168 17.30 20.68 46.27
N ASN A 169 18.29 21.58 46.34
CA ASN A 169 18.52 22.61 45.31
C ASN A 169 19.46 22.16 44.18
N VAL A 170 20.02 20.95 44.23
CA VAL A 170 20.98 20.45 43.23
C VAL A 170 20.23 20.06 41.96
N GLU A 171 20.70 20.51 40.79
CA GLU A 171 20.13 20.13 39.50
C GLU A 171 20.28 18.62 39.27
N ILE A 172 19.17 17.95 38.93
CA ILE A 172 19.13 16.51 38.71
C ILE A 172 19.66 16.24 37.31
N ASP A 173 20.65 15.36 37.19
CA ASP A 173 21.05 14.75 35.92
C ASP A 173 20.64 13.27 35.86
N GLU A 174 20.80 12.63 34.70
CA GLU A 174 20.43 11.23 34.49
C GLU A 174 21.20 10.29 35.43
N THR A 175 22.52 10.46 35.56
CA THR A 175 23.38 9.63 36.40
C THR A 175 22.97 9.73 37.88
N GLN A 176 22.72 10.94 38.36
CA GLN A 176 22.25 11.20 39.73
C GLN A 176 20.88 10.58 39.98
N LEU A 177 19.97 10.71 39.01
CA LEU A 177 18.63 10.14 39.12
C LEU A 177 18.69 8.62 39.21
N MET A 178 19.41 7.99 38.28
CA MET A 178 19.53 6.53 38.21
C MET A 178 20.22 5.97 39.46
N SER A 179 21.29 6.62 39.93
CA SER A 179 21.97 6.27 41.18
C SER A 179 21.06 6.38 42.41
N ALA A 180 20.21 7.40 42.49
CA ALA A 180 19.29 7.57 43.61
C ALA A 180 18.17 6.52 43.63
N LEU A 181 17.77 6.03 42.45
CA LEU A 181 16.71 5.03 42.32
C LEU A 181 17.24 3.61 42.49
N GLN A 182 18.52 3.35 42.22
CA GLN A 182 19.14 2.01 42.29
C GLN A 182 18.42 0.99 41.38
N LEU A 183 17.93 1.44 40.23
CA LEU A 183 17.14 0.64 39.28
C LEU A 183 17.90 0.32 37.98
N ASP A 184 19.17 0.71 37.83
CA ASP A 184 19.89 0.65 36.54
C ASP A 184 19.87 -0.71 35.85
N ASP A 185 20.28 -1.77 36.56
CA ASP A 185 20.41 -3.10 35.98
C ASP A 185 19.03 -3.65 35.57
N GLY A 186 18.04 -3.57 36.47
CA GLY A 186 16.68 -4.02 36.20
C GLY A 186 15.98 -3.20 35.12
N LEU A 187 16.20 -1.88 35.08
CA LEU A 187 15.61 -1.02 34.04
C LEU A 187 16.19 -1.32 32.66
N THR A 188 17.48 -1.65 32.59
CA THR A 188 18.14 -2.02 31.33
C THR A 188 17.63 -3.36 30.83
N GLU A 189 17.47 -4.35 31.71
CA GLU A 189 16.86 -5.63 31.35
C GLU A 189 15.42 -5.48 30.85
N LEU A 190 14.59 -4.70 31.56
CA LEU A 190 13.21 -4.42 31.14
C LEU A 190 13.16 -3.68 29.80
N HIS A 191 14.05 -2.72 29.59
CA HIS A 191 14.16 -2.00 28.33
C HIS A 191 14.44 -2.96 27.16
N ASP A 192 15.44 -3.82 27.29
CA ASP A 192 15.84 -4.74 26.23
C ASP A 192 14.76 -5.80 25.96
N GLN A 193 14.06 -6.26 27.01
CA GLN A 193 12.89 -7.11 26.86
C GLN A 193 11.78 -6.43 26.05
N ILE A 194 11.46 -5.17 26.34
CA ILE A 194 10.42 -4.40 25.62
C ILE A 194 10.79 -4.21 24.15
N VAL A 195 12.06 -3.88 23.86
CA VAL A 195 12.54 -3.73 22.47
C VAL A 195 12.37 -5.05 21.72
N LYS A 196 12.83 -6.17 22.29
CA LYS A 196 12.70 -7.50 21.68
C LYS A 196 11.26 -7.89 21.39
N ILE A 197 10.35 -7.60 22.33
CA ILE A 197 8.91 -7.86 22.18
C ILE A 197 8.32 -7.01 21.05
N SER A 198 8.65 -5.71 21.04
CA SER A 198 8.19 -4.79 20.02
C SER A 198 8.64 -5.24 18.63
N ASP A 199 9.90 -5.63 18.47
CA ASP A 199 10.46 -6.12 17.21
C ASP A 199 9.77 -7.42 16.74
N GLY A 200 9.49 -8.34 17.66
CA GLY A 200 8.71 -9.55 17.37
C GLY A 200 7.29 -9.23 16.89
N TYR A 201 6.63 -8.25 17.52
CA TYR A 201 5.31 -7.78 17.10
C TYR A 201 5.34 -7.18 15.67
N PHE A 202 6.34 -6.35 15.38
CA PHE A 202 6.52 -5.76 14.05
C PHE A 202 6.68 -6.81 12.96
N LEU A 203 7.49 -7.83 13.22
CA LEU A 203 7.72 -8.91 12.27
C LEU A 203 6.42 -9.67 12.00
N LYS A 204 5.63 -9.97 13.04
CA LYS A 204 4.34 -10.67 12.92
C LYS A 204 3.31 -9.86 12.12
N LEU A 205 3.22 -8.54 12.36
CA LEU A 205 2.35 -7.65 11.57
C LEU A 205 2.75 -7.67 10.08
N LYS A 206 4.05 -7.53 9.80
CA LYS A 206 4.57 -7.57 8.42
C LYS A 206 4.29 -8.91 7.74
N GLU A 207 4.42 -10.01 8.49
CA GLU A 207 4.11 -11.36 8.01
C GLU A 207 2.61 -11.54 7.69
N ILE A 208 1.71 -11.00 8.50
CA ILE A 208 0.26 -11.06 8.21
C ILE A 208 -0.08 -10.22 6.98
N LEU A 209 0.49 -9.01 6.87
CA LEU A 209 0.28 -8.13 5.73
C LEU A 209 0.85 -8.70 4.43
N SER A 210 1.99 -9.39 4.48
CA SER A 210 2.56 -10.05 3.29
C SER A 210 1.72 -11.24 2.81
N LYS A 211 0.91 -11.83 3.69
CA LYS A 211 -0.05 -12.89 3.39
C LYS A 211 -1.44 -12.38 3.03
N THR A 212 -1.65 -11.07 3.06
CA THR A 212 -2.94 -10.45 2.78
C THR A 212 -2.93 -9.82 1.40
N THR A 213 -4.02 -9.96 0.65
CA THR A 213 -4.22 -9.29 -0.64
C THR A 213 -5.54 -8.52 -0.64
N ILE A 214 -5.55 -7.36 -1.28
CA ILE A 214 -6.68 -6.44 -1.35
C ILE A 214 -6.94 -6.06 -2.81
N SER A 215 -8.22 -6.05 -3.18
CA SER A 215 -8.70 -5.37 -4.38
C SER A 215 -9.83 -4.41 -4.01
N CYS A 216 -9.82 -3.22 -4.60
CA CYS A 216 -10.71 -2.12 -4.25
C CYS A 216 -11.74 -1.88 -5.36
N PHE A 217 -12.95 -1.54 -4.96
CA PHE A 217 -14.09 -1.26 -5.82
C PHE A 217 -14.85 -0.06 -5.25
N SER A 218 -15.63 0.61 -6.09
CA SER A 218 -16.59 1.63 -5.66
C SER A 218 -18.01 1.11 -5.85
N VAL A 219 -18.95 1.50 -5.01
CA VAL A 219 -20.40 1.33 -5.27
C VAL A 219 -21.09 2.64 -5.64
N SER A 220 -20.33 3.73 -5.82
CA SER A 220 -20.86 5.08 -6.11
C SER A 220 -21.45 5.24 -7.52
N GLY A 221 -21.49 4.17 -8.32
CA GLY A 221 -22.02 4.17 -9.68
C GLY A 221 -20.97 4.52 -10.74
N TRP A 222 -21.37 4.40 -12.01
CA TRP A 222 -20.59 4.81 -13.19
C TRP A 222 -20.59 6.32 -13.43
N ASN A 223 -21.46 7.07 -12.75
CA ASN A 223 -21.70 8.51 -12.96
C ASN A 223 -21.01 9.41 -11.93
N ASN A 224 -20.07 8.88 -11.15
CA ASN A 224 -19.33 9.65 -10.15
C ASN A 224 -18.17 10.44 -10.77
N GLN A 225 -18.32 11.76 -10.82
CA GLN A 225 -17.36 12.66 -11.47
C GLN A 225 -16.00 12.69 -10.77
N LEU A 226 -15.97 12.59 -9.44
CA LEU A 226 -14.72 12.56 -8.69
C LEU A 226 -13.93 11.28 -8.98
N MET A 227 -14.63 10.15 -9.09
CA MET A 227 -14.02 8.89 -9.50
C MET A 227 -13.44 8.96 -10.91
N TRP A 228 -14.18 9.53 -11.87
CA TRP A 228 -13.68 9.76 -13.22
C TRP A 228 -12.44 10.68 -13.25
N SER A 229 -12.45 11.73 -12.44
CA SER A 229 -11.35 12.69 -12.37
C SER A 229 -10.06 12.07 -11.83
N HIS A 230 -10.17 11.34 -10.70
CA HIS A 230 -9.02 10.81 -9.97
C HIS A 230 -8.52 9.47 -10.52
N TYR A 231 -9.42 8.55 -10.86
CA TYR A 231 -9.06 7.14 -11.14
C TYR A 231 -9.17 6.76 -12.61
N ALA A 232 -9.88 7.53 -13.44
CA ALA A 232 -10.01 7.28 -14.89
C ALA A 232 -9.28 8.33 -15.73
N ASN A 233 -8.06 8.71 -15.31
CA ASN A 233 -7.17 9.62 -16.04
C ASN A 233 -7.88 10.91 -16.50
N SER A 234 -8.68 11.54 -15.64
CA SER A 234 -9.45 12.74 -15.98
C SER A 234 -10.35 12.55 -17.21
N TYR A 235 -11.19 11.51 -17.18
CA TYR A 235 -12.12 11.12 -18.25
C TYR A 235 -11.48 10.55 -19.53
N ALA A 236 -10.20 10.20 -19.48
CA ALA A 236 -9.50 9.48 -20.55
C ALA A 236 -9.38 7.97 -20.30
N GLY A 237 -10.08 7.46 -19.28
CA GLY A 237 -10.07 6.06 -18.87
C GLY A 237 -11.38 5.32 -19.13
N ILE A 238 -11.59 4.26 -18.35
CA ILE A 238 -12.80 3.44 -18.37
C ILE A 238 -13.38 3.29 -16.96
N CYS A 239 -14.65 2.89 -16.91
CA CYS A 239 -15.33 2.40 -15.73
C CYS A 239 -15.87 0.99 -16.01
N VAL A 240 -15.32 -0.01 -15.34
CA VAL A 240 -15.73 -1.41 -15.44
C VAL A 240 -16.77 -1.69 -14.35
N GLU A 241 -17.95 -2.16 -14.75
CA GLU A 241 -19.07 -2.50 -13.87
C GLU A 241 -19.14 -4.03 -13.71
N TYR A 242 -18.96 -4.51 -12.49
CA TYR A 242 -19.06 -5.92 -12.11
C TYR A 242 -20.41 -6.18 -11.43
N ASP A 243 -21.02 -7.31 -11.74
CA ASP A 243 -22.25 -7.76 -11.09
C ASP A 243 -21.93 -8.86 -10.08
N LEU A 244 -22.01 -8.50 -8.79
CA LEU A 244 -21.78 -9.40 -7.66
C LEU A 244 -23.11 -9.89 -7.05
N SER A 245 -24.26 -9.55 -7.62
CA SER A 245 -25.57 -9.94 -7.08
C SER A 245 -25.77 -11.46 -7.06
N GLU A 246 -25.17 -12.18 -8.01
CA GLU A 246 -25.18 -13.64 -8.09
C GLU A 246 -23.87 -14.29 -7.59
N LEU A 247 -23.17 -13.69 -6.62
CA LEU A 247 -21.93 -14.28 -6.10
C LEU A 247 -22.17 -15.72 -5.57
N ARG A 248 -21.67 -16.73 -6.28
CA ARG A 248 -21.81 -18.15 -5.91
C ARG A 248 -20.61 -18.63 -5.12
N ASP A 249 -19.41 -18.28 -5.58
CA ASP A 249 -18.15 -18.70 -5.01
C ASP A 249 -17.61 -17.70 -3.97
N ASN A 250 -16.80 -18.20 -3.04
CA ASN A 250 -16.11 -17.35 -2.08
C ASN A 250 -14.88 -16.73 -2.76
N ILE A 251 -14.97 -15.44 -3.10
CA ILE A 251 -13.89 -14.66 -3.70
C ILE A 251 -13.04 -13.89 -2.67
N GLY A 252 -13.33 -14.06 -1.38
CA GLY A 252 -12.70 -13.36 -0.26
C GLY A 252 -13.72 -12.63 0.62
N PHE A 253 -13.20 -11.87 1.58
CA PHE A 253 -13.98 -11.02 2.48
C PHE A 253 -14.32 -9.70 1.77
N VAL A 254 -15.58 -9.52 1.37
CA VAL A 254 -16.06 -8.37 0.60
C VAL A 254 -16.83 -7.41 1.52
N TYR A 255 -16.22 -6.30 1.91
CA TYR A 255 -16.83 -5.38 2.89
C TYR A 255 -16.64 -3.91 2.53
N PRO A 256 -17.58 -3.04 2.96
CA PRO A 256 -17.46 -1.61 2.78
C PRO A 256 -16.35 -1.05 3.66
N VAL A 257 -15.67 -0.03 3.15
CA VAL A 257 -14.71 0.77 3.90
C VAL A 257 -15.43 1.59 4.98
N ASN A 258 -14.82 1.63 6.17
CA ASN A 258 -15.23 2.48 7.27
C ASN A 258 -14.45 3.80 7.24
N TYR A 259 -15.16 4.88 6.94
CA TYR A 259 -14.60 6.22 6.86
C TYR A 259 -14.48 6.85 8.25
N LEU A 260 -13.25 7.21 8.64
CA LEU A 260 -12.92 7.70 9.97
C LEU A 260 -12.13 9.01 9.91
N ALA A 261 -12.36 9.89 10.89
CA ALA A 261 -11.58 11.13 11.06
C ALA A 261 -10.18 10.88 11.66
N LYS A 262 -10.02 9.80 12.42
CA LYS A 262 -8.75 9.36 13.01
C LYS A 262 -8.48 7.94 12.59
N ARG A 263 -7.28 7.67 12.08
CA ARG A 263 -6.85 6.33 11.71
C ARG A 263 -6.76 5.44 12.96
N PRO A 264 -7.34 4.24 12.96
CA PRO A 264 -7.12 3.29 14.05
C PRO A 264 -5.67 2.80 14.03
N THR A 265 -5.08 2.65 15.21
CA THR A 265 -3.74 2.08 15.37
C THR A 265 -3.87 0.69 15.95
N VAL A 266 -3.20 -0.28 15.34
CA VAL A 266 -3.14 -1.62 15.91
C VAL A 266 -2.48 -1.61 17.29
N SER A 267 -2.96 -2.50 18.14
CA SER A 267 -2.51 -2.74 19.50
C SER A 267 -2.04 -4.18 19.66
N LEU A 268 -1.27 -4.46 20.71
CA LEU A 268 -0.84 -5.81 21.07
C LEU A 268 -2.03 -6.77 21.24
N LYS A 269 -3.13 -6.27 21.80
CA LYS A 269 -4.37 -7.02 22.05
C LYS A 269 -5.01 -7.54 20.76
N ASP A 270 -4.88 -6.80 19.66
CA ASP A 270 -5.44 -7.19 18.36
C ASP A 270 -4.79 -8.48 17.82
N PHE A 271 -3.60 -8.83 18.33
CA PHE A 271 -2.84 -10.03 18.01
C PHE A 271 -2.85 -11.06 19.14
N GLY A 272 -3.80 -10.94 20.08
CA GLY A 272 -3.94 -11.85 21.22
C GLY A 272 -2.92 -11.63 22.34
N ILE A 273 -2.09 -10.59 22.25
CA ILE A 273 -1.06 -10.30 23.26
C ILE A 273 -1.70 -9.47 24.36
N THR A 274 -2.06 -10.14 25.45
CA THR A 274 -2.54 -9.52 26.70
C THR A 274 -1.60 -9.76 27.88
N THR A 275 -0.75 -10.79 27.77
CA THR A 275 0.33 -11.15 28.68
C THR A 275 1.54 -11.56 27.86
N PHE A 276 2.75 -11.39 28.39
CA PHE A 276 3.96 -11.85 27.72
C PHE A 276 4.37 -13.21 28.26
N GLN A 277 3.90 -14.26 27.60
CA GLN A 277 4.43 -15.60 27.78
C GLN A 277 5.37 -15.91 26.62
N VAL A 278 6.48 -16.57 26.90
CA VAL A 278 7.45 -16.96 25.86
C VAL A 278 7.45 -18.48 25.79
N ASP A 279 7.50 -19.03 24.59
CA ASP A 279 7.68 -20.47 24.38
C ASP A 279 9.13 -20.89 24.65
N GLU A 280 9.37 -22.20 24.55
CA GLU A 280 10.67 -22.83 24.75
C GLU A 280 11.77 -22.34 23.79
N ASN A 281 11.41 -21.67 22.70
CA ASN A 281 12.32 -21.14 21.68
C ASN A 281 12.54 -19.62 21.80
N GLY A 282 11.96 -18.97 22.81
CA GLY A 282 12.09 -17.52 22.97
C GLY A 282 11.10 -16.69 22.16
N VAL A 283 10.06 -17.32 21.58
CA VAL A 283 9.01 -16.66 20.79
C VAL A 283 7.82 -16.34 21.68
N LEU A 284 7.21 -15.16 21.51
CA LEU A 284 6.01 -14.78 22.24
C LEU A 284 4.87 -15.76 21.93
N LYS A 285 4.32 -16.38 22.97
CA LYS A 285 3.04 -17.08 22.91
C LYS A 285 1.97 -16.04 22.64
N THR A 286 1.29 -16.23 21.54
CA THR A 286 0.17 -15.40 21.11
C THR A 286 -0.94 -16.31 20.69
N ASP A 287 -2.17 -15.98 21.05
CA ASP A 287 -3.32 -16.56 20.36
C ASP A 287 -3.26 -16.17 18.87
N ASP A 288 -4.02 -16.90 18.05
CA ASP A 288 -4.18 -16.53 16.65
C ASP A 288 -4.78 -15.11 16.58
N ALA A 289 -4.12 -14.24 15.80
CA ALA A 289 -4.59 -12.87 15.62
C ALA A 289 -6.03 -12.93 15.09
N ASN A 290 -6.95 -12.19 15.70
CA ASN A 290 -8.35 -12.21 15.28
C ASN A 290 -8.44 -11.60 13.86
N PRO A 291 -8.73 -12.39 12.81
CA PRO A 291 -8.75 -11.89 11.44
C PRO A 291 -9.73 -10.74 11.26
N GLU A 292 -10.84 -10.74 12.01
CA GLU A 292 -11.85 -9.67 11.96
C GLU A 292 -11.27 -8.31 12.38
N VAL A 293 -10.39 -8.29 13.37
CA VAL A 293 -9.76 -7.06 13.84
C VAL A 293 -8.78 -6.53 12.80
N ILE A 294 -7.98 -7.41 12.19
CA ILE A 294 -7.08 -7.01 11.10
C ILE A 294 -7.88 -6.52 9.89
N ILE A 295 -8.95 -7.22 9.50
CA ILE A 295 -9.88 -6.78 8.45
C ILE A 295 -10.42 -5.39 8.78
N SER A 296 -10.85 -5.13 10.02
CA SER A 296 -11.40 -3.82 10.40
C SER A 296 -10.38 -2.67 10.23
N HIS A 297 -9.10 -2.93 10.48
CA HIS A 297 -8.02 -1.96 10.23
C HIS A 297 -7.78 -1.77 8.74
N LEU A 298 -7.83 -2.85 7.96
CA LEU A 298 -7.71 -2.83 6.50
C LEU A 298 -8.94 -2.23 5.80
N LEU A 299 -10.05 -2.03 6.51
CA LEU A 299 -11.24 -1.34 6.01
C LEU A 299 -11.29 0.12 6.47
N ALA A 300 -10.32 0.62 7.24
CA ALA A 300 -10.33 2.01 7.67
C ALA A 300 -9.76 2.94 6.59
N LYS A 301 -10.49 4.00 6.24
CA LYS A 301 -10.02 5.06 5.32
C LYS A 301 -10.36 6.45 5.85
N ASN A 302 -9.62 7.45 5.40
CA ASN A 302 -9.89 8.83 5.80
C ASN A 302 -11.25 9.32 5.27
N GLN A 303 -12.00 10.01 6.13
CA GLN A 303 -13.30 10.62 5.83
C GLN A 303 -13.34 11.47 4.55
N CYS A 304 -12.24 12.11 4.15
CA CYS A 304 -12.20 12.93 2.93
C CYS A 304 -12.47 12.14 1.64
N TRP A 305 -12.27 10.82 1.65
CA TRP A 305 -12.49 9.92 0.51
C TRP A 305 -13.87 9.24 0.54
N LYS A 306 -14.80 9.70 1.39
CA LYS A 306 -16.13 9.09 1.53
C LYS A 306 -16.92 9.02 0.21
N TYR A 307 -16.66 9.95 -0.71
CA TYR A 307 -17.32 9.98 -2.02
C TYR A 307 -16.99 8.79 -2.92
N GLU A 308 -15.95 8.00 -2.60
CA GLU A 308 -15.63 6.79 -3.35
C GLU A 308 -16.61 5.66 -3.07
N GLU A 309 -17.27 5.65 -1.91
CA GLU A 309 -18.11 4.55 -1.44
C GLU A 309 -17.40 3.20 -1.64
N GLU A 310 -16.17 3.12 -1.12
CA GLU A 310 -15.22 2.05 -1.42
C GLU A 310 -15.62 0.75 -0.71
N TRP A 311 -15.43 -0.35 -1.44
CA TRP A 311 -15.52 -1.71 -0.94
C TRP A 311 -14.23 -2.46 -1.26
N ARG A 312 -13.82 -3.36 -0.36
CA ARG A 312 -12.59 -4.14 -0.50
C ARG A 312 -12.89 -5.62 -0.49
N ILE A 313 -12.25 -6.34 -1.40
CA ILE A 313 -12.13 -7.80 -1.35
C ILE A 313 -10.79 -8.11 -0.67
N ILE A 314 -10.83 -8.74 0.50
CA ILE A 314 -9.66 -9.06 1.31
C ILE A 314 -9.49 -10.57 1.36
N ASN A 315 -8.27 -11.05 1.06
CA ASN A 315 -7.94 -12.47 1.06
C ASN A 315 -6.69 -12.74 1.89
N PHE A 316 -6.74 -13.76 2.76
CA PHE A 316 -5.61 -14.23 3.56
C PHE A 316 -5.08 -15.56 2.99
N GLY A 317 -3.77 -15.65 2.77
CA GLY A 317 -3.11 -16.82 2.17
C GLY A 317 -1.98 -17.42 3.02
N ARG A 318 -1.38 -18.53 2.52
CA ARG A 318 -0.12 -19.08 3.03
C ARG A 318 1.05 -18.58 2.18
N VAL A 319 2.23 -18.43 2.80
CA VAL A 319 3.49 -17.99 2.15
C VAL A 319 4.05 -19.10 1.24
N PRO A 320 4.75 -18.76 0.15
CA PRO A 320 4.93 -17.44 -0.45
C PRO A 320 3.94 -17.29 -1.60
N PHE A 321 3.09 -16.26 -1.62
CA PHE A 321 2.38 -15.98 -2.87
C PHE A 321 2.36 -14.52 -3.27
N ALA A 322 2.65 -14.39 -4.56
CA ALA A 322 2.48 -13.27 -5.46
C ALA A 322 1.05 -12.70 -5.41
N PRO A 323 0.84 -11.51 -5.99
CA PRO A 323 -0.48 -10.96 -6.23
C PRO A 323 -1.44 -12.01 -6.80
N LYS A 324 -2.68 -12.02 -6.30
CA LYS A 324 -3.69 -13.00 -6.72
C LYS A 324 -4.59 -12.39 -7.79
N PHE A 325 -4.76 -13.12 -8.89
CA PHE A 325 -5.88 -12.91 -9.79
C PHE A 325 -7.13 -13.54 -9.17
N ILE A 326 -8.10 -12.69 -8.83
CA ILE A 326 -9.41 -13.09 -8.33
C ILE A 326 -10.32 -13.23 -9.53
N THR A 327 -10.84 -14.43 -9.77
CA THR A 327 -11.87 -14.65 -10.80
C THR A 327 -13.16 -13.96 -10.39
N MET A 328 -13.66 -13.06 -11.22
CA MET A 328 -14.90 -12.32 -10.95
C MET A 328 -16.10 -13.03 -11.58
N PRO A 329 -17.27 -13.01 -10.93
CA PRO A 329 -18.46 -13.73 -11.42
C PRO A 329 -18.96 -13.23 -12.77
N ARG A 330 -19.00 -11.91 -12.99
CA ARG A 330 -19.40 -11.31 -14.28
C ARG A 330 -18.99 -9.85 -14.40
N ILE A 331 -18.39 -9.47 -15.54
CA ILE A 331 -18.33 -8.07 -15.98
C ILE A 331 -19.65 -7.78 -16.71
N LYS A 332 -20.42 -6.83 -16.20
CA LYS A 332 -21.72 -6.45 -16.74
C LYS A 332 -21.59 -5.44 -17.87
N SER A 333 -20.81 -4.38 -17.64
CA SER A 333 -20.59 -3.36 -18.66
C SER A 333 -19.25 -2.65 -18.51
N ILE A 334 -18.81 -2.01 -19.59
CA ILE A 334 -17.69 -1.06 -19.60
C ILE A 334 -18.20 0.28 -20.11
N THR A 335 -17.95 1.34 -19.36
CA THR A 335 -18.23 2.71 -19.81
C THR A 335 -16.91 3.38 -20.20
N PHE A 336 -16.83 3.92 -21.42
CA PHE A 336 -15.67 4.63 -21.94
C PHE A 336 -15.75 6.12 -21.64
N GLY A 337 -14.64 6.69 -21.17
CA GLY A 337 -14.52 8.13 -20.99
C GLY A 337 -14.46 8.87 -22.34
N PRO A 338 -14.95 10.12 -22.42
CA PRO A 338 -14.99 10.90 -23.65
C PRO A 338 -13.60 11.20 -24.27
N LYS A 339 -12.52 11.04 -23.49
CA LYS A 339 -11.13 11.28 -23.93
C LYS A 339 -10.31 10.00 -24.04
N ILE A 340 -10.97 8.84 -24.01
CA ILE A 340 -10.26 7.55 -24.08
C ILE A 340 -9.43 7.47 -25.36
N ASP A 341 -8.27 6.84 -25.26
CA ASP A 341 -7.48 6.49 -26.42
C ASP A 341 -8.29 5.57 -27.34
N LEU A 342 -8.42 5.97 -28.62
CA LEU A 342 -9.29 5.29 -29.58
C LEU A 342 -8.89 3.83 -29.81
N PHE A 343 -7.60 3.52 -29.72
CA PHE A 343 -7.10 2.16 -29.93
C PHE A 343 -7.42 1.26 -28.76
N CYS A 344 -7.22 1.76 -27.55
CA CYS A 344 -7.62 1.04 -26.35
C CYS A 344 -9.15 0.82 -26.34
N LYS A 345 -9.93 1.82 -26.79
CA LYS A 345 -11.38 1.70 -26.96
C LYS A 345 -11.76 0.60 -27.97
N LYS A 346 -11.10 0.56 -29.14
CA LYS A 346 -11.31 -0.47 -30.18
C LYS A 346 -10.98 -1.87 -29.65
N LEU A 347 -9.83 -2.05 -29.00
CA LEU A 347 -9.42 -3.34 -28.43
C LEU A 347 -10.36 -3.81 -27.31
N LEU A 348 -10.75 -2.91 -26.40
CA LEU A 348 -11.71 -3.22 -25.35
C LEU A 348 -13.10 -3.54 -25.91
N TRP A 349 -13.51 -2.87 -26.99
CA TRP A 349 -14.75 -3.17 -27.69
C TRP A 349 -14.76 -4.60 -28.23
N ASP A 350 -13.68 -5.04 -28.90
CA ASP A 350 -13.60 -6.40 -29.44
C ASP A 350 -13.62 -7.46 -28.33
N ILE A 351 -12.84 -7.26 -27.26
CA ILE A 351 -12.87 -8.11 -26.06
C ILE A 351 -14.27 -8.17 -25.45
N SER A 352 -14.96 -7.02 -25.41
CA SER A 352 -16.30 -6.95 -24.86
C SER A 352 -17.30 -7.73 -25.70
N ARG A 353 -17.15 -7.77 -27.02
CA ARG A 353 -17.98 -8.62 -27.89
C ARG A 353 -17.73 -10.10 -27.66
N GLU A 354 -16.46 -10.52 -27.59
CA GLU A 354 -16.08 -11.91 -27.28
C GLU A 354 -16.71 -12.39 -25.97
N ASN A 355 -16.67 -11.54 -24.94
CA ASN A 355 -17.13 -11.84 -23.59
C ASN A 355 -18.59 -11.45 -23.31
N LYS A 356 -19.32 -10.92 -24.30
CA LYS A 356 -20.72 -10.45 -24.15
C LYS A 356 -20.90 -9.42 -23.03
N ILE A 357 -20.03 -8.42 -23.02
CA ILE A 357 -20.02 -7.28 -22.11
C ILE A 357 -20.63 -6.08 -22.84
N ASP A 358 -21.60 -5.40 -22.21
CA ASP A 358 -22.18 -4.19 -22.78
C ASP A 358 -21.16 -3.03 -22.73
N CYS A 359 -21.03 -2.25 -23.80
CA CYS A 359 -20.22 -1.04 -23.77
C CYS A 359 -21.05 0.23 -23.89
N TYR A 360 -20.60 1.30 -23.22
CA TYR A 360 -21.26 2.59 -23.22
C TYR A 360 -20.26 3.72 -23.45
N ASP A 361 -20.68 4.79 -24.11
CA ASP A 361 -19.95 6.05 -24.16
C ASP A 361 -20.48 7.04 -23.13
N LEU A 362 -19.59 7.55 -22.29
CA LEU A 362 -19.91 8.62 -21.35
C LEU A 362 -20.01 9.97 -22.09
N ARG A 363 -21.11 10.68 -21.89
CA ARG A 363 -21.38 12.01 -22.44
C ARG A 363 -21.55 13.02 -21.31
N LEU A 364 -20.85 14.15 -21.44
CA LEU A 364 -20.99 15.28 -20.53
C LEU A 364 -22.16 16.14 -21.00
N LYS A 365 -23.10 16.47 -20.13
CA LYS A 365 -24.19 17.37 -20.49
C LYS A 365 -23.67 18.82 -20.61
N PRO A 366 -24.00 19.55 -21.68
CA PRO A 366 -23.50 20.91 -21.86
C PRO A 366 -24.19 21.94 -20.96
N ASP A 367 -25.42 21.64 -20.52
CA ASP A 367 -26.29 22.52 -19.75
C ASP A 367 -26.30 22.22 -18.24
N SER A 368 -25.53 21.22 -17.79
CA SER A 368 -25.45 20.82 -16.39
C SER A 368 -24.11 20.15 -16.08
N TYR A 369 -23.72 20.13 -14.81
CA TYR A 369 -22.59 19.33 -14.33
C TYR A 369 -22.96 17.85 -14.17
N THR A 370 -23.75 17.27 -15.08
CA THR A 370 -24.14 15.85 -14.99
C THR A 370 -23.60 15.07 -16.18
N VAL A 371 -23.49 13.76 -16.00
CA VAL A 371 -23.03 12.83 -17.04
C VAL A 371 -24.15 11.86 -17.38
N GLU A 372 -24.24 11.48 -18.65
CA GLU A 372 -25.06 10.39 -19.13
C GLU A 372 -24.18 9.37 -19.86
N ARG A 373 -24.70 8.16 -20.09
CA ARG A 373 -24.01 7.17 -20.91
C ARG A 373 -24.94 6.61 -21.96
N VAL A 374 -24.41 6.34 -23.15
CA VAL A 374 -25.17 5.83 -24.30
C VAL A 374 -24.64 4.46 -24.67
N LEU A 375 -25.53 3.48 -24.77
CA LEU A 375 -25.18 2.12 -25.18
C LEU A 375 -24.60 2.17 -26.59
N LEU A 376 -23.49 1.45 -26.78
CA LEU A 376 -22.83 1.33 -28.06
C LEU A 376 -23.39 0.15 -28.85
N ASP A 377 -23.49 0.33 -30.15
CA ASP A 377 -23.84 -0.72 -31.10
C ASP A 377 -22.75 -0.91 -32.16
N GLU A 378 -22.85 -1.99 -32.93
CA GLU A 378 -21.85 -2.33 -33.95
C GLU A 378 -21.78 -1.30 -35.09
N ALA A 379 -22.86 -0.57 -35.37
CA ALA A 379 -22.87 0.43 -36.43
C ALA A 379 -22.00 1.64 -36.07
N GLN A 380 -21.72 1.85 -34.79
CA GLN A 380 -20.84 2.92 -34.31
C GLN A 380 -19.35 2.56 -34.34
N PHE A 381 -18.99 1.29 -34.61
CA PHE A 381 -17.61 0.83 -34.77
C PHE A 381 -17.41 0.07 -36.08
N PRO A 382 -17.60 0.72 -37.23
CA PRO A 382 -17.24 0.10 -38.50
C PRO A 382 -15.74 -0.23 -38.50
N PHE A 383 -15.39 -1.39 -39.02
CA PHE A 383 -14.00 -1.69 -39.34
C PHE A 383 -13.57 -0.81 -40.51
N ASP A 384 -12.47 -0.08 -40.36
CA ASP A 384 -11.89 0.80 -41.37
C ASP A 384 -10.44 0.41 -41.61
N MET A 385 -10.17 -0.15 -42.78
CA MET A 385 -8.85 -0.66 -43.17
C MET A 385 -7.79 0.46 -43.24
N ASP A 386 -8.17 1.66 -43.68
CA ASP A 386 -7.25 2.79 -43.83
C ASP A 386 -6.85 3.32 -42.44
N GLU A 387 -7.79 3.36 -41.49
CA GLU A 387 -7.48 3.73 -40.10
C GLU A 387 -6.53 2.72 -39.43
N GLU A 388 -6.76 1.41 -39.62
CA GLU A 388 -5.87 0.39 -39.05
C GLU A 388 -4.47 0.45 -39.69
N ALA A 389 -4.37 0.70 -41.00
CA ALA A 389 -3.09 0.86 -41.68
C ALA A 389 -2.30 2.10 -41.20
N GLN A 390 -2.96 3.24 -41.03
CA GLN A 390 -2.35 4.44 -40.45
C GLN A 390 -1.85 4.19 -39.02
N TYR A 391 -2.58 3.36 -38.28
CA TYR A 391 -2.18 3.01 -36.92
C TYR A 391 -0.94 2.13 -36.88
N ILE A 392 -0.89 1.10 -37.71
CA ILE A 392 0.30 0.26 -37.87
C ILE A 392 1.52 1.13 -38.17
N SER A 393 1.40 2.06 -39.12
CA SER A 393 2.49 3.00 -39.44
C SER A 393 2.94 3.80 -38.23
N SER A 394 1.98 4.36 -37.47
CA SER A 394 2.29 5.16 -36.28
C SER A 394 2.99 4.34 -35.18
N LEU A 395 2.56 3.09 -34.96
CA LEU A 395 3.18 2.18 -34.00
C LEU A 395 4.61 1.81 -34.42
N MET A 396 4.82 1.52 -35.72
CA MET A 396 6.13 1.24 -36.26
C MET A 396 7.11 2.41 -36.08
N ASP A 397 6.67 3.65 -36.37
CA ASP A 397 7.49 4.85 -36.17
C ASP A 397 7.90 5.01 -34.70
N MET A 398 6.97 4.78 -33.77
CA MET A 398 7.28 4.83 -32.33
C MET A 398 8.23 3.71 -31.89
N ILE A 399 8.09 2.50 -32.44
CA ILE A 399 8.98 1.37 -32.18
C ILE A 399 10.41 1.70 -32.62
N VAL A 400 10.57 2.27 -33.82
CA VAL A 400 11.89 2.70 -34.34
C VAL A 400 12.49 3.77 -33.44
N ALA A 401 11.73 4.83 -33.13
CA ALA A 401 12.22 5.93 -32.30
C ALA A 401 12.60 5.49 -30.87
N LEU A 402 11.88 4.53 -30.29
CA LEU A 402 12.21 3.96 -28.98
C LEU A 402 13.46 3.08 -29.05
N SER A 403 13.61 2.28 -30.11
CA SER A 403 14.78 1.43 -30.32
C SER A 403 16.07 2.25 -30.41
N GLU A 404 16.04 3.37 -31.13
CA GLU A 404 17.17 4.32 -31.23
C GLU A 404 17.54 4.92 -29.85
N LYS A 405 16.53 5.34 -29.08
CA LYS A 405 16.74 5.89 -27.73
C LYS A 405 17.31 4.87 -26.76
N ILE A 406 16.85 3.62 -26.84
CA ILE A 406 17.39 2.52 -26.04
C ILE A 406 18.88 2.33 -26.35
N GLU A 407 19.25 2.34 -27.63
CA GLU A 407 20.64 2.18 -28.05
C GLU A 407 21.51 3.35 -27.55
N GLU A 408 21.02 4.59 -27.66
CA GLU A 408 21.69 5.79 -27.15
C GLU A 408 21.92 5.71 -25.63
N ASN A 409 20.86 5.44 -24.86
CA ASN A 409 20.95 5.35 -23.40
C ASN A 409 21.82 4.17 -22.95
N ALA A 410 21.76 3.03 -23.64
CA ALA A 410 22.62 1.89 -23.35
C ALA A 410 24.10 2.24 -23.60
N LYS A 411 24.42 2.96 -24.67
CA LYS A 411 25.77 3.47 -24.93
C LYS A 411 26.25 4.41 -23.82
N CYS A 412 25.42 5.37 -23.41
CA CYS A 412 25.73 6.28 -22.32
C CYS A 412 25.96 5.55 -20.99
N TYR A 413 25.14 4.53 -20.69
CA TYR A 413 25.34 3.69 -19.50
C TYR A 413 26.69 2.95 -19.55
N ILE A 414 27.00 2.28 -20.65
CA ILE A 414 28.26 1.54 -20.83
C ILE A 414 29.47 2.47 -20.72
N GLU A 415 29.40 3.67 -21.30
CA GLU A 415 30.47 4.66 -21.19
C GLU A 415 30.66 5.16 -19.75
N SER A 416 29.56 5.38 -19.02
CA SER A 416 29.61 5.74 -17.60
C SER A 416 30.30 4.67 -16.74
N CYS A 417 30.06 3.40 -17.04
CA CYS A 417 30.72 2.26 -16.39
C CYS A 417 32.23 2.24 -16.68
N LYS A 418 32.63 2.48 -17.94
CA LYS A 418 34.05 2.54 -18.33
C LYS A 418 34.80 3.68 -17.65
N ASN A 419 34.14 4.81 -17.42
CA ASN A 419 34.73 6.00 -16.80
C ASN A 419 34.75 5.95 -15.26
N GLY A 420 34.24 4.87 -14.65
CA GLY A 420 34.19 4.71 -13.18
C GLY A 420 33.17 5.60 -12.46
N ASN A 421 32.35 6.35 -13.21
CA ASN A 421 31.28 7.20 -12.69
C ASN A 421 29.93 6.67 -13.20
N ILE A 422 29.47 5.57 -12.62
CA ILE A 422 28.29 4.83 -13.08
C ILE A 422 27.05 5.72 -12.96
N GLN A 423 26.43 6.04 -14.10
CA GLN A 423 25.18 6.81 -14.16
C GLN A 423 24.01 5.86 -14.36
N TYR A 424 23.47 5.36 -13.24
CA TYR A 424 22.42 4.35 -13.26
C TYR A 424 21.07 4.84 -13.82
N SER A 425 20.86 6.16 -13.88
CA SER A 425 19.70 6.78 -14.52
C SER A 425 19.50 6.35 -15.97
N TYR A 426 20.59 6.15 -16.73
CA TYR A 426 20.48 5.67 -18.12
C TYR A 426 19.94 4.25 -18.19
N MET A 427 20.32 3.39 -17.24
CA MET A 427 19.80 2.02 -17.17
C MET A 427 18.29 2.02 -16.90
N LEU A 428 17.83 2.84 -15.94
CA LEU A 428 16.41 2.97 -15.66
C LEU A 428 15.64 3.50 -16.89
N GLN A 429 16.22 4.44 -17.64
CA GLN A 429 15.64 4.91 -18.90
C GLN A 429 15.56 3.81 -19.97
N VAL A 430 16.61 2.98 -20.11
CA VAL A 430 16.60 1.81 -21.02
C VAL A 430 15.46 0.87 -20.66
N LEU A 431 15.29 0.50 -19.39
CA LEU A 431 14.21 -0.41 -18.99
C LEU A 431 12.82 0.19 -19.20
N GLN A 432 12.63 1.48 -18.88
CA GLN A 432 11.36 2.15 -19.12
C GLN A 432 11.02 2.18 -20.63
N GLN A 433 11.99 2.55 -21.46
CA GLN A 433 11.82 2.60 -22.91
C GLN A 433 11.60 1.21 -23.52
N ALA A 434 12.26 0.18 -22.98
CA ALA A 434 12.01 -1.20 -23.38
C ALA A 434 10.56 -1.62 -23.06
N LEU A 435 10.05 -1.23 -21.89
CA LEU A 435 8.65 -1.49 -21.53
C LEU A 435 7.66 -0.77 -22.47
N ASP A 436 7.95 0.48 -22.83
CA ASP A 436 7.13 1.24 -23.79
C ASP A 436 7.21 0.63 -25.21
N LEU A 437 8.40 0.18 -25.63
CA LEU A 437 8.65 -0.50 -26.91
C LEU A 437 7.82 -1.79 -26.99
N MET A 438 7.87 -2.61 -25.95
CA MET A 438 7.10 -3.85 -25.85
C MET A 438 5.58 -3.59 -25.81
N SER A 439 5.15 -2.51 -25.17
CA SER A 439 3.74 -2.12 -25.15
C SER A 439 3.26 -1.79 -26.57
N ASN A 440 4.05 -1.06 -27.35
CA ASN A 440 3.75 -0.80 -28.76
C ASN A 440 3.76 -2.08 -29.60
N ALA A 441 4.68 -3.01 -29.34
CA ALA A 441 4.69 -4.32 -30.01
C ALA A 441 3.42 -5.14 -29.74
N TYR A 442 2.92 -5.12 -28.50
CA TYR A 442 1.64 -5.75 -28.14
C TYR A 442 0.47 -5.14 -28.91
N PHE A 443 0.34 -3.81 -28.92
CA PHE A 443 -0.73 -3.14 -29.68
C PHE A 443 -0.63 -3.38 -31.19
N LEU A 444 0.60 -3.44 -31.72
CA LEU A 444 0.85 -3.74 -33.13
C LEU A 444 0.35 -5.14 -33.48
N LYS A 445 0.68 -6.13 -32.64
CA LYS A 445 0.18 -7.51 -32.80
C LYS A 445 -1.34 -7.58 -32.75
N ALA A 446 -1.97 -6.93 -31.77
CA ALA A 446 -3.43 -6.89 -31.64
C ALA A 446 -4.10 -6.28 -32.88
N THR A 447 -3.54 -5.20 -33.41
CA THR A 447 -4.04 -4.50 -34.61
C THR A 447 -3.95 -5.37 -35.85
N ILE A 448 -2.79 -6.00 -36.08
CA ILE A 448 -2.58 -6.86 -37.24
C ILE A 448 -3.51 -8.08 -37.18
N ASN A 449 -3.66 -8.71 -36.00
CA ASN A 449 -4.63 -9.79 -35.81
C ASN A 449 -6.04 -9.36 -36.21
N ARG A 450 -6.48 -8.19 -35.72
CA ARG A 450 -7.79 -7.64 -36.01
C ARG A 450 -7.99 -7.36 -37.50
N MET A 451 -6.96 -6.88 -38.21
CA MET A 451 -7.00 -6.73 -39.67
C MET A 451 -7.21 -8.07 -40.36
N CYS A 452 -6.46 -9.11 -39.97
CA CYS A 452 -6.60 -10.45 -40.56
C CYS A 452 -7.98 -11.07 -40.28
N GLU A 453 -8.60 -10.79 -39.14
CA GLU A 453 -9.96 -11.25 -38.83
C GLU A 453 -11.03 -10.63 -39.74
N HIS A 454 -10.85 -9.36 -40.12
CA HIS A 454 -11.82 -8.62 -40.94
C HIS A 454 -11.53 -8.68 -42.45
N ALA A 455 -10.31 -9.08 -42.84
CA ALA A 455 -9.90 -9.33 -44.23
C ALA A 455 -9.26 -10.73 -44.41
N PRO A 456 -10.00 -11.83 -44.14
CA PRO A 456 -9.44 -13.18 -44.16
C PRO A 456 -9.05 -13.67 -45.56
N ASP A 457 -9.62 -13.06 -46.62
CA ASP A 457 -9.36 -13.42 -48.01
C ASP A 457 -8.12 -12.74 -48.61
N GLU A 458 -7.52 -11.76 -47.89
CA GLU A 458 -6.27 -11.14 -48.30
C GLU A 458 -5.07 -12.03 -47.91
N THR A 459 -4.60 -12.83 -48.86
CA THR A 459 -3.38 -13.63 -48.65
C THR A 459 -2.16 -12.73 -48.56
N LEU A 460 -1.60 -12.61 -47.34
CA LEU A 460 -0.27 -12.07 -47.11
C LEU A 460 0.78 -12.95 -47.78
N GLU A 461 1.75 -12.36 -48.47
CA GLU A 461 2.91 -13.08 -49.01
C GLU A 461 3.78 -13.65 -47.88
N GLU A 462 4.54 -14.72 -48.16
CA GLU A 462 5.43 -15.33 -47.17
C GLU A 462 6.49 -14.36 -46.62
N SER A 463 6.98 -13.46 -47.48
CA SER A 463 7.88 -12.36 -47.12
C SER A 463 7.25 -11.39 -46.11
N GLN A 464 5.97 -11.03 -46.33
CA GLN A 464 5.22 -10.13 -45.46
C GLN A 464 4.92 -10.78 -44.11
N ARG A 465 4.52 -12.06 -44.11
CA ARG A 465 4.31 -12.82 -42.86
C ARG A 465 5.60 -12.93 -42.05
N ALA A 466 6.72 -13.23 -42.71
CA ALA A 466 8.02 -13.29 -42.05
C ALA A 466 8.42 -11.95 -41.42
N GLU A 467 8.11 -10.82 -42.07
CA GLU A 467 8.38 -9.48 -41.52
C GLU A 467 7.50 -9.18 -40.29
N ILE A 468 6.20 -9.50 -40.35
CA ILE A 468 5.26 -9.33 -39.23
C ILE A 468 5.73 -10.14 -38.01
N LEU A 469 6.14 -11.39 -38.22
CA LEU A 469 6.59 -12.27 -37.14
C LEU A 469 7.87 -11.78 -36.46
N LYS A 470 8.65 -10.87 -37.06
CA LYS A 470 9.80 -10.25 -36.39
C LYS A 470 9.40 -9.41 -35.18
N VAL A 471 8.15 -8.96 -35.06
CA VAL A 471 7.69 -8.24 -33.86
C VAL A 471 7.91 -9.08 -32.59
N ASP A 472 7.78 -10.41 -32.68
CA ASP A 472 8.03 -11.32 -31.56
C ASP A 472 9.49 -11.29 -31.10
N SER A 473 10.45 -10.90 -31.94
CA SER A 473 11.86 -10.84 -31.55
C SER A 473 12.13 -9.80 -30.46
N ILE A 474 11.35 -8.71 -30.42
CA ILE A 474 11.43 -7.69 -29.36
C ILE A 474 11.16 -8.35 -28.00
N ILE A 475 10.12 -9.19 -27.94
CA ILE A 475 9.68 -9.86 -26.72
C ILE A 475 10.63 -10.97 -26.32
N LEU A 476 11.12 -11.75 -27.29
CA LEU A 476 12.09 -12.83 -27.05
C LEU A 476 13.43 -12.29 -26.52
N GLU A 477 13.90 -11.15 -27.04
CA GLU A 477 15.13 -10.53 -26.54
C GLU A 477 14.94 -9.99 -25.13
N ALA A 478 13.81 -9.33 -24.84
CA ALA A 478 13.49 -8.88 -23.49
C ALA A 478 13.46 -10.05 -22.49
N GLU A 479 12.79 -11.15 -22.83
CA GLU A 479 12.72 -12.36 -21.99
C GLU A 479 14.11 -12.93 -21.68
N LYS A 480 15.02 -12.92 -22.66
CA LYS A 480 16.40 -13.39 -22.50
C LYS A 480 17.25 -12.45 -21.64
N GLN A 481 17.08 -11.14 -21.78
CA GLN A 481 17.90 -10.13 -21.11
C GLN A 481 17.49 -9.90 -19.64
N VAL A 482 16.21 -10.02 -19.30
CA VAL A 482 15.71 -9.84 -17.92
C VAL A 482 16.52 -10.62 -16.87
N PRO A 483 16.74 -11.95 -16.98
CA PRO A 483 17.50 -12.68 -15.97
C PRO A 483 18.98 -12.25 -15.90
N VAL A 484 19.57 -11.85 -17.03
CA VAL A 484 20.96 -11.37 -17.09
C VAL A 484 21.09 -10.05 -16.33
N ILE A 485 20.24 -9.07 -16.65
CA ILE A 485 20.24 -7.76 -16.00
C ILE A 485 19.93 -7.90 -14.51
N ARG A 486 19.02 -8.80 -14.15
CA ARG A 486 18.66 -9.10 -12.74
C ARG A 486 19.87 -9.58 -11.95
N ASP A 487 20.63 -10.54 -12.49
CA ASP A 487 21.83 -11.10 -11.85
C ASP A 487 22.97 -10.07 -11.76
N GLU A 488 23.24 -9.32 -12.82
CA GLU A 488 24.26 -8.28 -12.83
C GLU A 488 23.95 -7.14 -11.85
N THR A 489 22.67 -6.73 -11.78
CA THR A 489 22.21 -5.70 -10.84
C THR A 489 22.30 -6.20 -9.39
N GLN A 490 21.97 -7.46 -9.12
CA GLN A 490 22.12 -8.06 -7.80
C GLN A 490 23.59 -8.05 -7.35
N LYS A 491 24.51 -8.52 -8.20
CA LYS A 491 25.95 -8.52 -7.91
C LYS A 491 26.46 -7.11 -7.62
N SER A 492 26.06 -6.16 -8.45
CA SER A 492 26.47 -4.75 -8.32
C SER A 492 25.94 -4.10 -7.04
N PHE A 493 24.74 -4.47 -6.58
CA PHE A 493 24.20 -4.04 -5.29
C PHE A 493 24.99 -4.66 -4.12
N GLU A 494 25.31 -5.95 -4.17
CA GLU A 494 26.08 -6.66 -3.13
C GLU A 494 27.48 -6.09 -2.92
N VAL A 495 28.13 -5.61 -3.99
CA VAL A 495 29.45 -4.94 -3.90
C VAL A 495 29.37 -3.44 -3.64
N GLY A 496 28.17 -2.88 -3.44
CA GLY A 496 27.95 -1.47 -3.10
C GLY A 496 28.11 -0.48 -4.25
N LEU A 497 28.00 -0.92 -5.51
CA LEU A 497 28.09 -0.05 -6.70
C LEU A 497 26.75 0.62 -7.05
N ILE A 498 25.63 0.12 -6.52
CA ILE A 498 24.28 0.62 -6.79
C ILE A 498 23.61 1.00 -5.47
N GLN A 499 22.90 2.13 -5.47
CA GLN A 499 22.09 2.55 -4.31
C GLN A 499 20.89 1.63 -4.13
N PHE A 500 20.43 1.46 -2.89
CA PHE A 500 19.26 0.63 -2.61
C PHE A 500 18.01 1.07 -3.40
N THR A 501 17.80 2.38 -3.56
CA THR A 501 16.67 2.93 -4.33
C THR A 501 16.70 2.53 -5.80
N ASP A 502 17.89 2.56 -6.40
CA ASP A 502 18.12 2.24 -7.80
C ASP A 502 17.95 0.73 -8.03
N PHE A 503 18.47 -0.07 -7.10
CA PHE A 503 18.28 -1.53 -7.09
C PHE A 503 16.78 -1.88 -7.09
N ILE A 504 16.01 -1.33 -6.14
CA ILE A 504 14.57 -1.58 -6.04
C ILE A 504 13.84 -1.13 -7.31
N SER A 505 14.17 0.05 -7.84
CA SER A 505 13.55 0.57 -9.06
C SER A 505 13.80 -0.35 -10.27
N THR A 506 15.02 -0.85 -10.41
CA THR A 506 15.35 -1.83 -11.46
C THR A 506 14.57 -3.12 -11.30
N GLN A 507 14.48 -3.68 -10.09
CA GLN A 507 13.69 -4.89 -9.88
C GLN A 507 12.21 -4.69 -10.24
N VAL A 508 11.64 -3.53 -9.94
CA VAL A 508 10.26 -3.19 -10.33
C VAL A 508 10.12 -3.17 -11.85
N HIS A 509 11.00 -2.48 -12.58
CA HIS A 509 10.95 -2.44 -14.04
C HIS A 509 11.15 -3.82 -14.67
N LEU A 510 12.08 -4.63 -14.17
CA LEU A 510 12.32 -6.00 -14.66
C LEU A 510 11.11 -6.91 -14.44
N ASN A 511 10.42 -6.76 -13.30
CA ASN A 511 9.19 -7.51 -13.03
C ASN A 511 8.06 -7.07 -13.98
N ASN A 512 7.92 -5.77 -14.24
CA ASN A 512 6.96 -5.27 -15.23
C ASN A 512 7.26 -5.80 -16.64
N ILE A 513 8.54 -5.81 -17.06
CA ILE A 513 8.92 -6.38 -18.35
C ILE A 513 8.55 -7.86 -18.41
N GLN A 514 8.88 -8.63 -17.37
CA GLN A 514 8.57 -10.06 -17.32
C GLN A 514 7.05 -10.32 -17.39
N GLU A 515 6.25 -9.55 -16.66
CA GLU A 515 4.79 -9.66 -16.70
C GLU A 515 4.24 -9.31 -18.09
N LEU A 516 4.76 -8.27 -18.75
CA LEU A 516 4.36 -7.93 -20.11
C LEU A 516 4.75 -9.00 -21.13
N VAL A 517 5.89 -9.69 -20.96
CA VAL A 517 6.23 -10.87 -21.77
C VAL A 517 5.16 -11.95 -21.64
N GLU A 518 4.74 -12.26 -20.41
CA GLU A 518 3.71 -13.27 -20.14
C GLU A 518 2.38 -12.90 -20.79
N LYS A 519 1.94 -11.63 -20.68
CA LYS A 519 0.70 -11.13 -21.30
C LYS A 519 0.79 -11.04 -22.82
N TYR A 520 1.95 -10.74 -23.38
CA TYR A 520 2.13 -10.78 -24.83
C TYR A 520 1.92 -12.20 -25.39
N LYS A 521 2.36 -13.22 -24.64
CA LYS A 521 2.21 -14.62 -25.02
C LYS A 521 0.79 -15.14 -24.92
N THR A 522 -0.09 -14.51 -24.13
CA THR A 522 -1.52 -14.90 -24.06
C THR A 522 -2.30 -14.50 -25.31
N LEU A 523 -1.78 -13.57 -26.12
CA LEU A 523 -2.35 -13.18 -27.40
C LEU A 523 -1.68 -13.97 -28.54
N PRO A 524 -2.32 -15.01 -29.12
CA PRO A 524 -1.76 -15.73 -30.26
C PRO A 524 -1.83 -14.88 -31.54
N TRP A 525 -0.98 -15.19 -32.52
CA TRP A 525 -1.15 -14.65 -33.88
C TRP A 525 -2.37 -15.29 -34.56
N ASN A 526 -3.04 -14.53 -35.40
CA ASN A 526 -4.08 -15.05 -36.29
C ASN A 526 -3.49 -16.13 -37.23
N SER A 527 -4.26 -17.18 -37.52
CA SER A 527 -3.83 -18.33 -38.33
C SER A 527 -3.36 -17.94 -39.74
N THR A 528 -3.92 -16.88 -40.32
CA THR A 528 -3.51 -16.34 -41.62
C THR A 528 -2.05 -15.85 -41.62
N ILE A 529 -1.52 -15.45 -40.45
CA ILE A 529 -0.14 -14.95 -40.28
C ILE A 529 0.82 -16.09 -40.01
N THR A 530 0.42 -17.09 -39.21
CA THR A 530 1.26 -18.26 -38.91
C THR A 530 1.34 -19.24 -40.09
N GLY A 531 0.36 -19.20 -40.99
CA GLY A 531 0.26 -20.14 -42.12
C GLY A 531 -0.24 -21.53 -41.70
N GLU A 532 -0.67 -21.69 -40.45
CA GLU A 532 -1.31 -22.91 -39.94
C GLU A 532 -2.78 -22.89 -40.36
N LYS A 533 -3.23 -23.92 -41.09
CA LYS A 533 -4.63 -24.08 -41.53
C LYS A 533 -5.48 -24.80 -40.50
#